data_AF-A0A9D6QZ59-F1
#
_entry.id   AF-A0A9D6QZ59-F1
#
_cell.length_a   1.000
_cell.length_b   1.000
_cell.length_c   1.000
_cell.angle_alpha   90.00
_cell.angle_beta   90.00
_cell.angle_gamma   90.00
#
_symmetry.space_group_name_H-M   'P 1'
#
loop_
_entity.id
_entity.type
_entity.pdbx_description
1 polymer ?
#
loop_
_entity_poly.entity_id
_entity_poly.type
_entity_poly.pdbx_seq_one_letter_code
_entity_poly.pdbx_strand_id
1 'polypeptide(L)'
;MSFYCAMAQSYSQLEAELGYRFRDPALLARALTHSSHTHENRGQASGFDNEQLEFLGDAVLGFLISARLVEAYPSLSEGRLSKLKAHLVSASYLLETARRL
;
A
#
# COMPACT_ATOMS: atom_id res chain seq x y z
N MET A 1 -25.15 -10.66 -6.42
CA MET A 1 -24.54 -10.83 -7.76
C MET A 1 -24.03 -9.53 -8.39
N SER A 2 -24.68 -8.37 -8.19
CA SER A 2 -24.22 -7.09 -8.77
C SER A 2 -22.92 -6.52 -8.14
N PHE A 3 -22.80 -6.54 -6.80
CA PHE A 3 -21.62 -6.03 -6.08
C PHE A 3 -20.30 -6.75 -6.42
N TYR A 4 -20.34 -8.07 -6.61
CA TYR A 4 -19.15 -8.87 -6.90
C TYR A 4 -18.58 -8.57 -8.30
N CYS A 5 -19.45 -8.25 -9.27
CA CYS A 5 -19.04 -7.88 -10.62
C CYS A 5 -18.41 -6.47 -10.66
N ALA A 6 -18.96 -5.53 -9.88
CA ALA A 6 -18.41 -4.17 -9.76
C ALA A 6 -17.04 -4.14 -9.07
N MET A 7 -16.84 -4.92 -8.00
CA MET A 7 -15.54 -5.07 -7.34
C MET A 7 -14.51 -5.77 -8.25
N ALA A 8 -14.92 -6.82 -8.97
CA ALA A 8 -14.05 -7.50 -9.92
C ALA A 8 -13.60 -6.56 -11.06
N GLN A 9 -14.48 -5.67 -11.53
CA GLN A 9 -14.13 -4.63 -12.50
C GLN A 9 -13.17 -3.59 -11.91
N SER A 10 -13.38 -3.12 -10.68
CA SER A 10 -12.47 -2.14 -10.06
C SER A 10 -11.07 -2.70 -9.81
N TYR A 11 -10.97 -3.99 -9.46
CA TYR A 11 -9.67 -4.65 -9.29
C TYR A 11 -8.91 -4.77 -10.60
N SER A 12 -9.58 -5.15 -11.69
CA SER A 12 -8.93 -5.23 -13.00
C SER A 12 -8.44 -3.88 -13.52
N GLN A 13 -9.14 -2.79 -13.22
CA GLN A 13 -8.72 -1.43 -13.56
C GLN A 13 -7.47 -1.03 -12.76
N LEU A 14 -7.49 -1.26 -11.45
CA LEU A 14 -6.35 -0.98 -10.59
C LEU A 14 -5.12 -1.80 -10.99
N GLU A 15 -5.25 -3.08 -11.32
CA GLU A 15 -4.13 -3.89 -11.83
C GLU A 15 -3.53 -3.32 -13.12
N ALA A 16 -4.37 -2.74 -13.99
CA ALA A 16 -3.92 -2.09 -15.22
C ALA A 16 -3.18 -0.77 -14.93
N GLU A 17 -3.70 0.08 -14.04
CA GLU A 17 -3.06 1.32 -13.60
C GLU A 17 -1.72 1.07 -12.89
N LEU A 18 -1.66 0.02 -12.07
CA LEU A 18 -0.43 -0.43 -11.41
C LEU A 18 0.56 -1.09 -12.38
N GLY A 19 0.13 -1.50 -13.58
CA GLY A 19 0.91 -2.31 -14.49
C GLY A 19 1.32 -3.67 -13.90
N TYR A 20 0.56 -4.17 -12.92
CA TYR A 20 0.87 -5.39 -12.18
C TYR A 20 -0.39 -6.23 -11.98
N ARG A 21 -0.32 -7.48 -12.43
CA ARG A 21 -1.36 -8.48 -12.19
C ARG A 21 -0.98 -9.36 -11.02
N PHE A 22 -1.83 -9.40 -10.00
CA PHE A 22 -1.65 -10.24 -8.83
C PHE A 22 -1.79 -11.71 -9.22
N ARG A 23 -0.82 -12.53 -8.80
CA ARG A 23 -0.89 -13.99 -8.96
C ARG A 23 -2.02 -14.59 -8.13
N ASP A 24 -2.28 -13.99 -6.98
CA ASP A 24 -3.36 -14.34 -6.07
C ASP A 24 -4.30 -13.13 -5.92
N PRO A 25 -5.50 -13.16 -6.54
CA PRO A 25 -6.50 -12.10 -6.41
C PRO A 25 -6.99 -11.87 -4.98
N ALA A 26 -6.90 -12.89 -4.11
CA ALA A 26 -7.29 -12.73 -2.70
C ALA A 26 -6.33 -11.80 -1.95
N LEU A 27 -5.06 -11.72 -2.38
CA LEU A 27 -4.09 -10.80 -1.81
C LEU A 27 -4.46 -9.34 -2.11
N LEU A 28 -4.92 -9.05 -3.34
CA LEU A 28 -5.38 -7.72 -3.72
C LEU A 28 -6.65 -7.34 -2.94
N ALA A 29 -7.61 -8.26 -2.85
CA ALA A 29 -8.83 -8.04 -2.08
C ALA A 29 -8.51 -7.74 -0.60
N ARG A 30 -7.60 -8.51 0.00
CA ARG A 30 -7.12 -8.28 1.37
C ARG A 30 -6.43 -6.92 1.53
N ALA A 31 -5.53 -6.56 0.62
CA ALA A 31 -4.79 -5.29 0.66
C ALA A 31 -5.72 -4.06 0.64
N LEU A 32 -6.86 -4.18 -0.05
CA LEU A 32 -7.87 -3.12 -0.16
C LEU A 32 -8.96 -3.18 0.94
N THR A 33 -8.85 -4.09 1.90
CA THR A 33 -9.83 -4.24 2.99
C THR A 33 -9.27 -3.61 4.27
N HIS A 34 -9.84 -2.46 4.64
CA HIS A 34 -9.50 -1.76 5.90
C HIS A 34 -10.14 -2.47 7.11
N SER A 35 -9.47 -2.45 8.27
CA SER A 35 -9.94 -3.13 9.48
C SER A 35 -11.28 -2.62 10.02
N SER A 36 -11.68 -1.38 9.69
CA SER A 36 -13.04 -0.90 10.01
C SER A 36 -14.14 -1.67 9.29
N HIS A 37 -13.88 -2.19 8.09
CA HIS A 37 -14.85 -2.97 7.31
C HIS A 37 -15.04 -4.39 7.86
N THR A 38 -14.01 -4.96 8.47
CA THR A 38 -14.05 -6.30 9.10
C THR A 38 -14.69 -6.27 10.49
N HIS A 39 -14.50 -5.19 11.26
CA HIS A 39 -15.06 -5.06 12.62
C HIS A 39 -16.59 -4.88 12.66
N GLU A 40 -17.21 -4.32 11.61
CA GLU A 40 -18.66 -4.18 11.50
C GLU A 40 -19.38 -5.51 11.20
N ASN A 41 -18.69 -6.47 10.56
CA ASN A 41 -19.21 -7.77 10.18
C ASN A 41 -18.65 -8.88 11.09
N ARG A 42 -19.04 -8.91 12.36
CA ARG A 42 -18.58 -9.84 13.43
C ARG A 42 -18.83 -11.35 13.22
N GLY A 43 -18.96 -11.82 11.98
CA GLY A 43 -19.09 -13.24 11.62
C GLY A 43 -18.18 -13.71 10.49
N GLN A 44 -17.42 -12.82 9.82
CA GLN A 44 -16.53 -13.20 8.72
C GLN A 44 -15.06 -13.02 9.12
N ALA A 45 -14.34 -14.15 9.14
CA ALA A 45 -12.90 -14.32 9.18
C ALA A 45 -12.09 -13.15 9.80
N SER A 46 -11.98 -13.15 11.12
CA SER A 46 -10.99 -12.37 11.86
C SER A 46 -9.60 -12.51 11.19
N GLY A 47 -9.03 -11.43 10.68
CA GLY A 47 -7.70 -11.41 10.05
C GLY A 47 -7.65 -11.29 8.52
N PHE A 48 -8.78 -11.09 7.84
CA PHE A 48 -8.82 -10.74 6.41
C PHE A 48 -8.85 -9.20 6.18
N ASP A 49 -8.08 -8.45 6.96
CA ASP A 49 -7.82 -7.03 6.72
C ASP A 49 -6.36 -6.83 6.28
N ASN A 50 -6.04 -5.58 5.96
CA ASN A 50 -4.75 -5.18 5.44
C ASN A 50 -3.69 -4.87 6.51
N GLU A 51 -3.97 -4.96 7.82
CA GLU A 51 -3.05 -4.47 8.86
C GLU A 51 -1.66 -5.13 8.80
N GLN A 52 -1.60 -6.44 8.59
CA GLN A 52 -0.31 -7.15 8.43
C GLN A 52 0.39 -6.80 7.12
N LEU A 53 -0.37 -6.54 6.05
CA LEU A 53 0.19 -6.14 4.76
C LEU A 53 0.71 -4.71 4.80
N GLU A 54 0.03 -3.82 5.52
CA GLU A 54 0.46 -2.45 5.80
C GLU A 54 1.77 -2.46 6.59
N PHE A 55 1.83 -3.22 7.69
CA PHE A 55 3.05 -3.36 8.48
C PHE A 55 4.25 -3.84 7.65
N LEU A 56 4.05 -4.86 6.80
CA LEU A 56 5.09 -5.34 5.90
C LEU A 56 5.44 -4.29 4.82
N GLY A 57 4.43 -3.66 4.25
CA GLY A 57 4.55 -2.64 3.20
C GLY A 57 5.37 -1.44 3.66
N ASP A 58 5.15 -0.96 4.88
CA ASP A 58 5.90 0.14 5.49
C ASP A 58 7.38 -0.18 5.64
N ALA A 59 7.70 -1.41 6.07
CA ALA A 59 9.09 -1.86 6.18
C ALA A 59 9.77 -1.92 4.80
N VAL A 60 9.09 -2.49 3.80
CA VAL A 60 9.60 -2.60 2.42
C VAL A 60 9.80 -1.23 1.79
N LEU A 61 8.79 -0.36 1.86
CA LEU A 61 8.84 1.00 1.34
C LEU A 61 9.94 1.80 2.03
N GLY A 62 10.02 1.71 3.36
CA GLY A 62 11.05 2.37 4.15
C GLY A 62 12.47 1.94 3.76
N PHE A 63 12.69 0.67 3.45
CA PHE A 63 13.97 0.17 2.94
C PHE A 63 14.27 0.72 1.53
N LEU A 64 13.32 0.61 0.60
CA LEU A 64 13.51 1.07 -0.77
C LEU A 64 13.83 2.56 -0.86
N ILE A 65 13.09 3.39 -0.12
CA ILE A 65 13.34 4.84 -0.07
C ILE A 65 14.70 5.13 0.57
N SER A 66 15.06 4.45 1.66
CA SER A 66 16.40 4.59 2.26
C SER A 66 17.51 4.26 1.26
N ALA A 67 17.41 3.14 0.56
CA ALA A 67 18.42 2.72 -0.43
C ALA A 67 18.56 3.75 -1.55
N ARG A 68 17.43 4.23 -2.11
CA ARG A 68 17.44 5.22 -3.20
C ARG A 68 17.95 6.59 -2.76
N LEU A 69 17.68 7.02 -1.53
CA LEU A 69 18.19 8.29 -1.02
C LEU A 69 19.70 8.27 -0.81
N VAL A 70 20.25 7.16 -0.30
CA VAL A 70 21.71 7.00 -0.14
C VAL A 70 22.41 7.00 -1.50
N GLU A 71 21.84 6.33 -2.49
CA GLU A 71 22.38 6.31 -3.86
C GLU A 71 22.29 7.68 -4.54
N ALA A 72 21.14 8.36 -4.45
CA ALA A 72 20.91 9.63 -5.13
C ALA A 72 21.63 10.82 -4.47
N TYR A 73 21.86 10.76 -3.16
CA TYR A 73 22.39 11.87 -2.37
C TYR A 73 23.52 11.46 -1.42
N PRO A 74 24.65 10.94 -1.94
CA PRO A 74 25.71 10.34 -1.13
C PRO A 74 26.44 11.34 -0.20
N SER A 75 26.32 12.64 -0.46
CA SER A 75 26.94 13.70 0.34
C SER A 75 26.06 14.24 1.47
N LEU A 76 24.79 13.83 1.55
CA LEU A 76 23.90 14.27 2.62
C LEU A 76 24.17 13.52 3.92
N SER A 77 24.04 14.22 5.04
CA SER A 77 24.11 13.59 6.36
C SER A 77 22.90 12.68 6.61
N GLU A 78 23.09 11.69 7.47
CA GLU A 78 22.03 10.78 7.92
C GLU A 78 20.77 11.55 8.36
N GLY A 79 20.90 12.57 9.21
CA GLY A 79 19.75 13.36 9.65
C GLY A 79 18.98 14.08 8.53
N ARG A 80 19.64 14.47 7.42
CA ARG A 80 18.95 15.02 6.24
C ARG A 80 18.25 13.92 5.44
N LEU A 81 18.91 12.78 5.25
CA LEU A 81 18.33 11.61 4.59
C LEU A 81 17.09 11.10 5.35
N SER A 82 17.16 11.05 6.69
CA SER A 82 16.06 10.65 7.56
C SER A 82 14.87 11.60 7.47
N LYS A 83 15.09 12.93 7.38
CA LYS A 83 14.02 13.90 7.13
C LYS A 83 13.37 13.73 5.75
N LEU A 84 14.17 13.52 4.70
CA LEU A 84 13.67 13.25 3.36
C LEU A 84 12.85 11.97 3.30
N LYS A 85 13.36 10.88 3.91
CA LYS A 85 12.64 9.62 4.04
C LYS A 85 11.29 9.84 4.72
N ALA A 86 11.28 10.47 5.89
CA ALA A 86 10.05 10.71 6.65
C ALA A 86 9.00 11.49 5.85
N HIS A 87 9.43 12.46 5.03
CA HIS A 87 8.53 13.17 4.12
C HIS A 87 7.97 12.26 3.02
N LEU A 88 8.83 11.49 2.34
CA LEU A 88 8.45 10.64 1.21
C LEU A 88 7.56 9.46 1.61
N VAL A 89 7.69 8.96 2.84
CA VAL A 89 6.84 7.86 3.36
C VAL A 89 5.70 8.37 4.24
N SER A 90 5.48 9.68 4.29
CA SER A 90 4.39 10.25 5.08
C SER A 90 3.02 9.91 4.48
N ALA A 91 2.02 9.75 5.34
CA ALA A 91 0.64 9.47 4.92
C ALA A 91 0.11 10.50 3.90
N SER A 92 0.46 11.78 4.04
CA SER A 92 0.06 12.83 3.09
C SER A 92 0.69 12.63 1.72
N TYR A 93 1.98 12.30 1.66
CA TYR A 93 2.68 12.05 0.39
C TYR A 93 2.19 10.76 -0.28
N LEU A 94 1.93 9.72 0.51
CA LEU A 94 1.39 8.45 0.01
C LEU A 94 -0.05 8.60 -0.49
N LEU A 95 -0.87 9.42 0.17
CA LEU A 95 -2.21 9.75 -0.31
C LEU A 95 -2.16 10.48 -1.66
N GLU A 96 -1.27 11.46 -1.82
CA GLU A 96 -1.08 12.15 -3.09
C GLU A 96 -0.61 11.19 -4.20
N THR A 97 0.24 10.24 -3.85
CA THR A 97 0.70 9.20 -4.78
C THR A 97 -0.44 8.26 -5.16
N ALA A 98 -1.25 7.81 -4.19
CA ALA A 98 -2.39 6.95 -4.42
C ALA A 98 -3.49 7.61 -5.28
N ARG A 99 -3.66 8.94 -5.20
CA ARG A 99 -4.62 9.70 -6.03
C ARG A 99 -4.19 9.87 -7.49
N ARG A 100 -2.94 9.54 -7.82
CA ARG A 100 -2.38 9.60 -9.18
C ARG A 100 -2.41 8.24 -9.88
N LEU A 101 -2.76 7.19 -9.14
CA LEU A 101 -3.20 5.92 -9.68
C LEU A 101 -4.65 6.13 -10.12
#